data_AF-A0A414ZR81-F1
#
_entry.id   AF-A0A414ZR81-F1
#
_cell.length_a   1.000
_cell.length_b   1.000
_cell.length_c   1.000
_cell.angle_alpha   90.00
_cell.angle_beta   90.00
_cell.angle_gamma   90.00
#
_symmetry.space_group_name_H-M   'P 1'
#
loop_
_entity.id
_entity.type
_entity.pdbx_description
1 polymer ?
#
loop_
_entity_poly.entity_id
_entity_poly.type
_entity_poly.pdbx_seq_one_letter_code
_entity_poly.pdbx_strand_id
1 'polypeptide(L)'
;MLPQIQYDKVFLGKLKSNYFNAKALYETIKANAEEIQRKVLAENEFYETEDIAERMGKRGGSGKPERILDPDHTYMMDLDNELPRFIDLCYPEYVKAGIADPRGKDYIPEANAKDLMYEAEKQLVEYGIDIIPDEFGEKETLRKAVQMIKYRDKVLDLVLRLESGEVENYAENN
;
A
#
# COMPACT_ATOMS: atom_id res chain seq x y z
N MET A 1 33.69 -23.97 11.39
CA MET A 1 32.29 -24.31 11.05
C MET A 1 31.61 -23.00 10.69
N LEU A 2 30.93 -22.92 9.54
CA LEU A 2 30.09 -21.76 9.27
C LEU A 2 28.89 -21.80 10.22
N PRO A 3 28.50 -20.69 10.85
CA PRO A 3 27.32 -20.65 11.70
C PRO A 3 26.10 -21.13 10.91
N GLN A 4 25.33 -22.05 11.48
CA GLN A 4 24.12 -22.56 10.84
C GLN A 4 22.95 -21.66 11.24
N ILE A 5 22.21 -21.17 10.25
CA ILE A 5 21.01 -20.35 10.49
C ILE A 5 19.94 -21.28 11.10
N GLN A 6 19.53 -20.99 12.33
CA GLN A 6 18.40 -21.65 13.00
C GLN A 6 17.25 -20.67 13.11
N TYR A 7 16.07 -21.09 12.68
CA TYR A 7 14.88 -20.24 12.69
C TYR A 7 13.60 -21.08 12.81
N ASP A 8 12.56 -20.47 13.35
CA ASP A 8 11.24 -21.07 13.50
C ASP A 8 10.49 -21.04 12.16
N LYS A 9 10.47 -22.20 11.49
CA LYS A 9 9.79 -22.37 10.19
C LYS A 9 8.28 -22.13 10.26
N VAL A 10 7.62 -22.46 11.39
CA VAL A 10 6.18 -22.28 11.56
C VAL A 10 5.85 -20.80 11.71
N PHE A 11 6.62 -20.11 12.56
CA PHE A 11 6.47 -18.67 12.73
C PHE A 11 6.77 -17.91 11.42
N LEU A 12 7.83 -18.28 10.70
CA LEU A 12 8.12 -17.72 9.38
C LEU A 12 6.95 -17.95 8.40
N GLY A 13 6.34 -19.13 8.42
CA GLY A 13 5.14 -19.42 7.62
C GLY A 13 4.02 -18.41 7.89
N LYS A 14 3.71 -18.16 9.16
CA LYS A 14 2.70 -17.17 9.58
C LYS A 14 3.03 -15.76 9.09
N LEU A 15 4.28 -15.31 9.24
CA LEU A 15 4.70 -13.99 8.76
C LEU A 15 4.55 -13.85 7.24
N LYS A 16 4.92 -14.87 6.48
CA LYS A 16 4.74 -14.89 5.02
C LYS A 16 3.27 -14.84 4.63
N SER A 17 2.43 -15.64 5.29
CA SER A 17 0.98 -15.64 5.06
C SER A 17 0.38 -14.27 5.34
N ASN A 18 0.73 -13.63 6.47
CA ASN A 18 0.29 -12.28 6.81
C ASN A 18 0.67 -11.26 5.73
N TYR A 19 1.93 -11.29 5.26
CA TYR A 19 2.39 -10.40 4.20
C TYR A 19 1.64 -10.60 2.89
N PHE A 20 1.49 -11.85 2.42
CA PHE A 20 0.78 -12.12 1.16
C PHE A 20 -0.70 -11.77 1.26
N ASN A 21 -1.35 -12.06 2.38
CA ASN A 21 -2.75 -11.70 2.61
C ASN A 21 -2.94 -10.18 2.65
N ALA A 22 -2.07 -9.45 3.38
CA ALA A 22 -2.12 -7.99 3.45
C ALA A 22 -1.85 -7.35 2.08
N LYS A 23 -0.89 -7.89 1.32
CA LYS A 23 -0.61 -7.44 -0.05
C LYS A 23 -1.79 -7.66 -0.99
N ALA A 24 -2.38 -8.85 -0.98
CA ALA A 24 -3.56 -9.17 -1.78
C ALA A 24 -4.75 -8.27 -1.42
N LEU A 25 -4.95 -8.01 -0.13
CA LEU A 25 -5.97 -7.09 0.36
C LEU A 25 -5.74 -5.66 -0.16
N TYR A 26 -4.52 -5.14 -0.06
CA TYR A 26 -4.17 -3.82 -0.56
C TYR A 26 -4.38 -3.70 -2.08
N GLU A 27 -3.91 -4.67 -2.86
CA GLU A 27 -4.07 -4.67 -4.32
C GLU A 27 -5.56 -4.71 -4.72
N THR A 28 -6.37 -5.51 -4.01
CA THR A 28 -7.82 -5.60 -4.24
C THR A 28 -8.52 -4.29 -3.88
N ILE A 29 -8.25 -3.72 -2.70
CA ILE A 29 -8.85 -2.46 -2.27
C ILE A 29 -8.46 -1.33 -3.23
N LYS A 30 -7.19 -1.27 -3.62
CA LYS A 30 -6.69 -0.26 -4.57
C LYS A 30 -7.42 -0.34 -5.91
N ALA A 31 -7.57 -1.54 -6.48
CA ALA A 31 -8.25 -1.72 -7.75
C ALA A 31 -9.73 -1.30 -7.67
N ASN A 32 -10.44 -1.73 -6.62
CA ASN A 32 -11.84 -1.37 -6.40
C ASN A 32 -12.01 0.15 -6.19
N ALA A 33 -11.12 0.76 -5.41
CA ALA A 33 -11.18 2.20 -5.17
C ALA A 33 -10.91 2.99 -6.44
N GLU A 34 -9.92 2.61 -7.25
CA GLU A 34 -9.62 3.26 -8.52
C GLU A 34 -10.81 3.16 -9.50
N GLU A 35 -11.47 2.02 -9.58
CA GLU A 35 -12.68 1.84 -10.40
C GLU A 35 -13.80 2.80 -9.96
N ILE A 36 -14.06 2.87 -8.66
CA ILE A 36 -15.06 3.77 -8.08
C ILE A 36 -14.71 5.24 -8.37
N GLN A 37 -13.46 5.63 -8.14
CA GLN A 37 -12.97 6.99 -8.39
C GLN A 37 -13.13 7.37 -9.86
N ARG A 38 -12.72 6.49 -10.79
CA ARG A 38 -12.90 6.71 -12.24
C ARG A 38 -14.37 6.89 -12.60
N LYS A 39 -15.26 6.08 -12.03
CA LYS A 39 -16.70 6.22 -12.24
C LYS A 39 -17.24 7.56 -11.74
N VAL A 40 -16.86 7.99 -10.54
CA VAL A 40 -17.27 9.28 -9.98
C VAL A 40 -16.77 10.45 -10.85
N LEU A 41 -15.53 10.41 -11.34
CA LEU A 41 -14.96 11.42 -12.25
C LEU A 41 -15.64 11.43 -13.63
N ALA A 42 -16.13 10.29 -14.09
CA ALA A 42 -16.88 10.21 -15.35
C ALA A 42 -18.30 10.79 -15.21
N GLU A 43 -18.96 10.54 -14.08
CA GLU A 43 -20.34 10.95 -13.80
C GLU A 43 -20.45 12.40 -13.30
N ASN A 44 -19.37 12.98 -12.79
CA ASN A 44 -19.34 14.33 -12.22
C ASN A 44 -18.23 15.18 -12.85
N GLU A 45 -18.45 16.48 -12.91
CA GLU A 45 -17.48 17.40 -13.50
C GLU A 45 -16.53 17.96 -12.45
N PHE A 46 -15.25 17.59 -12.56
CA PHE A 46 -14.14 18.13 -11.78
C PHE A 46 -13.08 18.67 -12.73
N TYR A 47 -12.46 19.79 -12.35
CA TYR A 47 -11.48 20.49 -13.16
C TYR A 47 -10.23 20.82 -12.36
N GLU A 48 -9.14 21.00 -13.09
CA GLU A 48 -7.94 21.62 -12.53
C GLU A 48 -8.24 23.03 -12.02
N THR A 49 -7.49 23.48 -11.01
CA THR A 49 -7.51 24.90 -10.62
C THR A 49 -6.87 25.79 -11.69
N GLU A 50 -7.28 27.05 -11.76
CA GLU A 50 -6.67 28.05 -12.66
C GLU A 50 -5.15 28.16 -12.45
N ASP A 51 -4.70 28.12 -11.19
CA ASP A 51 -3.27 28.14 -10.84
C ASP A 51 -2.49 26.97 -11.46
N ILE A 52 -3.08 25.77 -11.49
CA ILE A 52 -2.46 24.59 -12.11
C ILE A 52 -2.48 24.72 -13.62
N ALA A 53 -3.62 25.12 -14.19
CA ALA A 53 -3.75 25.36 -15.61
C ALA A 53 -2.72 26.37 -16.13
N GLU A 54 -2.53 27.51 -15.45
CA GLU A 54 -1.53 28.52 -15.79
C GLU A 54 -0.10 27.96 -15.74
N ARG A 55 0.22 27.17 -14.71
CA ARG A 55 1.54 26.52 -14.59
C ARG A 55 1.78 25.52 -15.71
N MET A 56 0.76 24.76 -16.10
CA MET A 56 0.83 23.81 -17.20
C MET A 56 0.96 24.52 -18.55
N GLY A 57 0.26 25.66 -18.73
CA GLY A 57 0.42 26.54 -19.90
C GLY A 57 1.86 27.01 -20.10
N LYS A 58 2.55 27.40 -19.03
CA LYS A 58 3.99 27.77 -19.08
C LYS A 58 4.91 26.61 -19.46
N ARG A 59 4.42 25.37 -19.42
CA ARG A 59 5.13 24.13 -19.77
C ARG A 59 4.65 23.53 -21.11
N GLY A 60 3.88 24.28 -21.89
CA GLY A 60 3.38 23.85 -23.21
C GLY A 60 1.99 23.21 -23.20
N GLY A 61 1.28 23.24 -22.06
CA GLY A 61 -0.13 22.86 -21.96
C GLY A 61 -1.08 23.93 -22.49
N SER A 62 -2.38 23.68 -22.38
CA SER A 62 -3.44 24.56 -22.90
C SER A 62 -3.56 25.91 -22.17
N GLY A 63 -3.07 25.98 -20.92
CA GLY A 63 -3.20 27.16 -20.08
C GLY A 63 -4.63 27.39 -19.57
N LYS A 64 -5.51 26.39 -19.70
CA LYS A 64 -6.91 26.43 -19.28
C LYS A 64 -7.22 25.22 -18.42
N PRO A 65 -8.10 25.34 -17.41
CA PRO A 65 -8.53 24.21 -16.60
C PRO A 65 -9.01 23.04 -17.47
N GLU A 66 -8.37 21.88 -17.31
CA GLU A 66 -8.78 20.65 -17.98
C GLU A 66 -9.64 19.78 -17.06
N ARG A 67 -10.52 18.97 -17.66
CA ARG A 67 -11.38 18.06 -16.90
C ARG A 67 -10.54 16.90 -16.36
N ILE A 68 -10.68 16.63 -15.07
CA ILE A 68 -10.00 15.51 -14.41
C ILE A 68 -10.83 14.24 -14.59
N LEU A 69 -10.22 13.25 -15.25
CA LEU A 69 -10.80 11.91 -15.47
C LEU A 69 -9.93 10.79 -14.89
N ASP A 70 -8.72 11.13 -14.44
CA ASP A 70 -7.78 10.20 -13.83
C ASP A 70 -7.71 10.46 -12.31
N PRO A 71 -7.93 9.46 -11.46
CA PRO A 71 -7.79 9.61 -10.01
C PRO A 71 -6.42 10.11 -9.57
N ASP A 72 -5.36 9.80 -10.32
CA ASP A 72 -4.00 10.27 -10.03
C ASP A 72 -3.88 11.79 -10.12
N HIS A 73 -4.82 12.49 -10.77
CA HIS A 73 -4.82 13.95 -10.91
C HIS A 73 -5.76 14.66 -9.94
N THR A 74 -6.34 13.97 -8.96
CA THR A 74 -7.26 14.59 -7.97
C THR A 74 -6.60 15.68 -7.12
N TYR A 75 -5.27 15.64 -6.95
CA TYR A 75 -4.50 16.71 -6.31
C TYR A 75 -4.51 18.04 -7.09
N MET A 76 -4.98 18.03 -8.34
CA MET A 76 -5.10 19.23 -9.17
C MET A 76 -6.41 19.99 -8.99
N MET A 77 -7.38 19.38 -8.30
CA MET A 77 -8.65 20.01 -7.96
C MET A 77 -8.45 21.13 -6.92
N ASP A 78 -9.49 21.93 -6.72
CA ASP A 78 -9.59 22.77 -5.53
C ASP A 78 -9.62 21.87 -4.28
N LEU A 79 -8.53 21.92 -3.50
CA LEU A 79 -8.35 21.08 -2.31
C LEU A 79 -9.30 21.44 -1.16
N ASP A 80 -9.83 22.67 -1.15
CA ASP A 80 -10.70 23.17 -0.09
C ASP A 80 -12.18 22.88 -0.38
N ASN A 81 -12.57 22.81 -1.66
CA ASN A 81 -13.98 22.68 -2.05
C ASN A 81 -14.29 21.43 -2.90
N GLU A 82 -13.52 21.19 -3.98
CA GLU A 82 -13.84 20.15 -4.96
C GLU A 82 -13.30 18.78 -4.55
N LEU A 83 -12.11 18.70 -3.95
CA LEU A 83 -11.58 17.45 -3.41
C LEU A 83 -12.46 16.87 -2.29
N PRO A 84 -12.94 17.65 -1.31
CA PRO A 84 -13.89 17.15 -0.32
C PRO A 84 -15.19 16.64 -0.97
N ARG A 85 -15.73 17.34 -1.97
CA ARG A 85 -16.91 16.91 -2.72
C ARG A 85 -16.67 15.58 -3.42
N PHE A 86 -15.51 15.42 -4.06
CA PHE A 86 -15.10 14.17 -4.70
C PHE A 86 -15.05 13.01 -3.68
N ILE A 87 -14.42 13.23 -2.53
CA ILE A 87 -14.33 12.22 -1.46
C ILE A 87 -15.73 11.85 -0.95
N ASP A 88 -16.61 12.83 -0.74
CA ASP A 88 -17.99 12.60 -0.29
C ASP A 88 -18.82 11.78 -1.28
N LEU A 89 -18.54 11.88 -2.58
CA LEU A 89 -19.18 11.06 -3.62
C LEU A 89 -18.60 9.64 -3.69
N CYS A 90 -17.29 9.48 -3.53
CA CYS A 90 -16.63 8.17 -3.55
C CYS A 90 -16.96 7.32 -2.31
N TYR A 91 -17.06 7.95 -1.14
CA TYR A 91 -17.12 7.23 0.13
C TYR A 91 -18.31 6.27 0.27
N PRO A 92 -19.56 6.64 -0.09
CA PRO A 92 -20.68 5.71 -0.07
C PRO A 92 -20.47 4.49 -0.98
N GLU A 93 -19.80 4.67 -2.12
CA GLU A 93 -19.48 3.57 -3.04
C GLU A 93 -18.40 2.66 -2.46
N TYR A 94 -17.40 3.20 -1.73
CA TYR A 94 -16.43 2.40 -0.98
C TYR A 94 -17.11 1.51 0.07
N VAL A 95 -18.08 2.06 0.80
CA VAL A 95 -18.88 1.30 1.78
C VAL A 95 -19.67 0.19 1.10
N LYS A 96 -20.32 0.47 -0.04
CA LYS A 96 -21.06 -0.53 -0.82
C LYS A 96 -20.16 -1.66 -1.34
N ALA A 97 -18.94 -1.31 -1.76
CA ALA A 97 -17.94 -2.28 -2.20
C ALA A 97 -17.29 -3.07 -1.06
N GLY A 98 -17.61 -2.75 0.20
CA GLY A 98 -17.06 -3.43 1.37
C GLY A 98 -15.58 -3.10 1.64
N ILE A 99 -15.07 -2.01 1.05
CA ILE A 99 -13.68 -1.57 1.23
C ILE A 99 -13.55 -0.44 2.26
N ALA A 100 -14.66 0.11 2.74
CA ALA A 100 -14.71 1.08 3.83
C ALA A 100 -15.76 0.69 4.90
N ASP A 101 -15.42 0.88 6.17
CA ASP A 101 -16.32 0.96 7.33
C ASP A 101 -17.23 2.21 7.27
N PRO A 102 -18.57 2.05 7.31
CA PRO A 102 -19.53 3.16 7.26
C PRO A 102 -19.41 4.19 8.40
N ARG A 103 -18.66 3.91 9.47
CA ARG A 103 -18.56 4.75 10.67
C ARG A 103 -17.48 5.83 10.61
N GLY A 104 -16.61 5.89 9.59
CA GLY A 104 -15.48 6.81 9.61
C GLY A 104 -15.06 7.37 8.24
N LYS A 105 -15.57 8.54 7.86
CA LYS A 105 -15.12 9.24 6.63
C LYS A 105 -13.66 9.72 6.67
N ASP A 106 -13.02 9.62 7.82
CA ASP A 106 -11.70 10.21 8.08
C ASP A 106 -10.52 9.36 7.57
N TYR A 107 -10.77 8.23 6.91
CA TYR A 107 -9.71 7.37 6.38
C TYR A 107 -9.91 7.00 4.91
N ILE A 108 -8.78 6.85 4.21
CA ILE A 108 -8.70 6.40 2.82
C ILE A 108 -8.46 4.87 2.84
N PRO A 109 -9.37 4.05 2.27
CA PRO A 109 -9.25 2.60 2.26
C PRO A 109 -7.88 2.07 1.82
N GLU A 110 -7.35 2.64 0.74
CA GLU A 110 -6.07 2.26 0.16
C GLU A 110 -4.91 2.55 1.10
N ALA A 111 -4.96 3.67 1.84
CA ALA A 111 -3.92 4.04 2.79
C ALA A 111 -3.86 3.05 3.95
N ASN A 112 -5.01 2.71 4.54
CA ASN A 112 -5.08 1.73 5.63
C ASN A 112 -4.57 0.35 5.21
N ALA A 113 -4.98 -0.12 4.04
CA ALA A 113 -4.55 -1.41 3.53
C ALA A 113 -3.03 -1.42 3.21
N LYS A 114 -2.51 -0.29 2.70
CA LYS A 114 -1.08 -0.10 2.45
C LYS A 114 -0.27 -0.11 3.74
N ASP A 115 -0.75 0.55 4.79
CA ASP A 115 -0.09 0.58 6.10
C ASP A 115 -0.02 -0.82 6.71
N LEU A 116 -1.11 -1.60 6.62
CA LEU A 116 -1.12 -3.00 7.05
C LEU A 116 -0.11 -3.85 6.27
N MET A 117 -0.04 -3.69 4.95
CA MET A 117 0.94 -4.37 4.11
C MET A 117 2.37 -4.00 4.50
N TYR A 118 2.66 -2.72 4.76
CA TYR A 118 3.99 -2.28 5.17
C TYR A 118 4.38 -2.78 6.56
N GLU A 119 3.45 -2.86 7.49
CA GLU A 119 3.72 -3.43 8.82
C GLU A 119 4.04 -4.93 8.71
N ALA A 120 3.30 -5.68 7.89
CA ALA A 120 3.59 -7.10 7.65
C ALA A 120 4.94 -7.30 6.94
N GLU A 121 5.28 -6.45 5.97
CA GLU A 121 6.59 -6.45 5.30
C GLU A 121 7.73 -6.17 6.29
N LYS A 122 7.55 -5.16 7.14
CA LYS A 122 8.53 -4.79 8.17
C LYS A 122 8.80 -5.97 9.10
N GLN A 123 7.76 -6.65 9.58
CA GLN A 123 7.92 -7.83 10.45
C GLN A 123 8.72 -8.95 9.78
N LEU A 124 8.50 -9.22 8.49
CA LEU A 124 9.29 -10.19 7.73
C LEU A 124 10.75 -9.77 7.61
N VAL A 125 11.01 -8.50 7.31
CA VAL A 125 12.36 -7.97 7.13
C VAL A 125 13.13 -7.99 8.45
N GLU A 126 12.49 -7.56 9.54
CA GLU A 126 13.08 -7.58 10.88
C GLU A 126 13.38 -9.02 11.31
N TYR A 127 12.45 -9.95 11.12
CA TYR A 127 12.68 -11.37 11.37
C TYR A 127 13.86 -11.91 10.56
N GLY A 128 13.95 -11.55 9.28
CA GLY A 128 15.06 -11.92 8.41
C GLY A 128 16.43 -11.48 8.91
N ILE A 129 16.51 -10.32 9.56
CA ILE A 129 17.74 -9.83 10.20
C ILE A 129 17.98 -10.60 11.50
N ASP A 130 16.94 -10.86 12.29
CA ASP A 130 17.06 -11.49 13.60
C ASP A 130 17.56 -12.94 13.54
N ILE A 131 17.21 -13.68 12.49
CA ILE A 131 17.66 -15.06 12.29
C ILE A 131 19.12 -15.19 11.85
N ILE A 132 19.77 -14.10 11.45
CA ILE A 132 21.19 -14.11 11.10
C ILE A 132 21.99 -14.49 12.37
N PRO A 133 22.96 -15.42 12.33
CA PRO A 133 23.78 -15.72 13.50
C PRO A 133 24.59 -14.50 13.97
N ASP A 134 24.63 -14.25 15.28
CA ASP A 134 25.28 -13.06 15.85
C ASP A 134 26.79 -13.02 15.57
N GLU A 135 27.40 -14.17 15.28
CA GLU A 135 28.82 -14.32 14.93
C GLU A 135 29.19 -13.62 13.62
N PHE A 136 28.22 -13.35 12.74
CA PHE A 136 28.46 -12.55 11.54
C PHE A 136 28.65 -11.06 11.83
N GLY A 137 28.27 -10.59 13.02
CA GLY A 137 28.21 -9.16 13.34
C GLY A 137 27.22 -8.40 12.44
N GLU A 138 27.11 -7.09 12.62
CA GLU A 138 26.42 -6.18 11.67
C GLU A 138 24.89 -6.16 11.60
N LYS A 139 24.15 -6.91 12.44
CA LYS A 139 22.67 -6.81 12.49
C LYS A 139 22.18 -5.37 12.61
N GLU A 140 22.84 -4.55 13.43
CA GLU A 140 22.48 -3.15 13.62
C GLU A 140 22.74 -2.29 12.38
N THR A 141 23.78 -2.60 11.61
CA THR A 141 24.04 -1.96 10.32
C THR A 141 22.94 -2.33 9.32
N LEU A 142 22.50 -3.58 9.29
CA LEU A 142 21.39 -4.03 8.45
C LEU A 142 20.07 -3.33 8.83
N ARG A 143 19.75 -3.20 10.12
CA ARG A 143 18.55 -2.47 10.58
C ARG A 143 18.51 -1.02 10.11
N LYS A 144 19.66 -0.35 10.07
CA LYS A 144 19.79 1.00 9.49
C LYS A 144 19.65 0.98 7.97
N ALA A 145 20.24 -0.01 7.30
CA ALA A 145 20.19 -0.12 5.84
C ALA A 145 18.77 -0.36 5.31
N VAL A 146 17.96 -1.22 5.95
CA VAL A 146 16.58 -1.54 5.52
C VAL A 146 15.59 -0.39 5.67
N GLN A 147 16.00 0.74 6.24
CA GLN A 147 15.25 2.00 6.13
C GLN A 147 15.20 2.51 4.68
N MET A 148 16.19 2.15 3.86
CA MET A 148 16.17 2.42 2.42
C MET A 148 15.44 1.28 1.69
N ILE A 149 14.44 1.64 0.87
CA ILE A 149 13.60 0.71 0.09
C ILE A 149 14.44 -0.35 -0.65
N LYS A 150 15.50 0.08 -1.34
CA LYS A 150 16.42 -0.81 -2.07
C LYS A 150 16.98 -1.98 -1.24
N TYR A 151 17.33 -1.75 0.02
CA TYR A 151 17.89 -2.80 0.88
C TYR A 151 16.80 -3.61 1.56
N ARG A 152 15.66 -2.97 1.87
CA ARG A 152 14.46 -3.64 2.37
C ARG A 152 13.98 -4.72 1.40
N ASP A 153 13.82 -4.36 0.12
CA ASP A 153 13.34 -5.28 -0.92
C ASP A 153 14.25 -6.50 -1.07
N LYS A 154 15.57 -6.30 -0.94
CA LYS A 154 16.55 -7.39 -0.99
C LYS A 154 16.42 -8.35 0.19
N VAL A 155 16.28 -7.82 1.40
CA VAL A 155 16.10 -8.67 2.59
C VAL A 155 14.77 -9.41 2.49
N LEU A 156 13.70 -8.73 2.09
CA LEU A 156 12.40 -9.33 1.88
C LEU A 156 12.46 -10.50 0.88
N ASP A 157 13.07 -10.31 -0.30
CA ASP A 157 13.23 -11.37 -1.31
C ASP A 157 13.99 -12.58 -0.76
N LEU A 158 15.05 -12.37 0.03
CA LEU A 158 15.79 -13.45 0.67
C LEU A 158 14.95 -14.22 1.69
N VAL A 159 14.23 -13.50 2.57
CA VAL A 159 13.38 -14.12 3.61
C VAL A 159 12.23 -14.91 2.98
N LEU A 160 11.63 -14.39 1.91
CA LEU A 160 10.56 -15.07 1.18
C LEU A 160 11.01 -16.40 0.57
N ARG A 161 12.30 -16.55 0.23
CA ARG A 161 12.88 -17.79 -0.32
C ARG A 161 13.25 -18.84 0.71
N LEU A 162 13.32 -18.48 2.00
CA LEU A 162 13.61 -19.45 3.07
C LEU A 162 12.49 -20.50 3.15
N GLU A 163 12.82 -21.73 3.50
CA GLU A 163 11.82 -22.77 3.68
C GLU A 163 10.94 -22.45 4.91
N SER A 164 9.63 -22.50 4.77
CA SER A 164 8.69 -22.25 5.86
C SER A 164 7.75 -23.44 6.06
N GLY A 165 7.26 -23.61 7.28
CA GLY A 165 6.23 -24.61 7.58
C GLY A 165 4.91 -24.24 6.90
N GLU A 166 4.06 -25.24 6.70
CA GLU A 166 2.70 -25.04 6.23
C GLU A 166 1.92 -24.17 7.25
N VAL A 167 1.13 -23.24 6.72
CA VAL A 167 0.20 -22.45 7.53
C VAL A 167 -1.14 -23.13 7.41
N GLU A 168 -1.71 -23.55 8.54
CA GLU A 168 -3.05 -24.15 8.56
C GLU A 168 -4.04 -23.21 7.86
N ASN A 169 -4.64 -23.72 6.79
CA ASN A 169 -5.65 -23.00 6.04
C ASN A 169 -6.98 -23.17 6.77
N TYR A 170 -7.45 -22.11 7.45
CA TYR A 170 -8.73 -22.15 8.17
C TYR A 170 -9.95 -22.43 7.25
N ALA A 171 -9.78 -22.32 5.92
CA ALA A 171 -10.81 -22.68 4.95
C ALA A 171 -10.99 -24.20 4.78
N GLU A 172 -10.02 -25.02 5.18
CA GLU A 172 -10.06 -26.49 5.02
C GLU A 172 -10.66 -27.21 6.25
N ASN A 173 -10.97 -26.47 7.31
CA ASN A 173 -11.49 -26.99 8.58
C ASN A 173 -13.00 -26.75 8.80
N ASN A 174 -13.78 -26.47 7.74
CA ASN A 174 -15.24 -26.32 7.79
C ASN A 174 -15.97 -27.33 6.91
#